data_AF-A0A3A6N8J8-F1
#
_entry.id   AF-A0A3A6N8J8-F1
#
_cell.length_a   1.000
_cell.length_b   1.000
_cell.length_c   1.000
_cell.angle_alpha   90.00
_cell.angle_beta   90.00
_cell.angle_gamma   90.00
#
_symmetry.space_group_name_H-M   'P 1'
#
loop_
_entity.id
_entity.type
_entity.pdbx_description
1 polymer ?
#
loop_
_entity_poly.entity_id
_entity_poly.type
_entity_poly.pdbx_seq_one_letter_code
_entity_poly.pdbx_strand_id
1 'polypeptide(L)'
;MLAEVVAEWLLREEGLPLTNLLFSGGGHFYLLLPEKFLERLEERRIQLNRLLWEAHYGRLSLILSAVPLTYADFDRESFAGRWQEVELISREEKLKKLDALFADHYEQIFSPRWEGEQVCTVCQRAVNAGEEKCSFCAGFEKWGEALIKQPYLVKRWEREKPSDYKYGINHPEKVFKALSCEVFFSGKPVNDGLTYAVNNMDFLSKGADAWIFLPNHTPLSEKSFFRKSKILYPSGFRRCG
;
A
#
# COMPACT_ATOMS: atom_id res chain seq x y z
N MET A 1 -3.07 1.82 2.59
CA MET A 1 -1.85 2.59 2.35
C MET A 1 -0.89 1.91 1.37
N LEU A 2 -0.14 0.84 1.68
CA LEU A 2 0.80 0.26 0.70
C LEU A 2 0.13 -0.16 -0.62
N ALA A 3 -0.95 -0.96 -0.56
CA ALA A 3 -1.71 -1.37 -1.75
C ALA A 3 -2.28 -0.18 -2.55
N GLU A 4 -2.70 0.88 -1.86
CA GLU A 4 -3.21 2.11 -2.47
C GLU A 4 -2.09 2.88 -3.18
N VAL A 5 -0.92 3.02 -2.56
CA VAL A 5 0.24 3.67 -3.18
C VAL A 5 0.73 2.87 -4.39
N VAL A 6 0.77 1.54 -4.31
CA VAL A 6 1.11 0.70 -5.47
C VAL A 6 0.11 0.90 -6.61
N ALA A 7 -1.19 0.93 -6.31
CA ALA A 7 -2.22 1.15 -7.33
C ALA A 7 -2.11 2.53 -7.98
N GLU A 8 -1.91 3.58 -7.20
CA GLU A 8 -1.67 4.94 -7.70
C GLU A 8 -0.37 5.06 -8.50
N TRP A 9 0.69 4.36 -8.07
CA TRP A 9 1.95 4.32 -8.79
C TRP A 9 1.77 3.68 -10.17
N LEU A 10 1.07 2.54 -10.26
CA LEU A 10 0.74 1.90 -11.54
C LEU A 10 -0.04 2.85 -12.45
N LEU A 11 -1.03 3.57 -11.93
CA LEU A 11 -1.77 4.55 -12.71
C LEU A 11 -0.88 5.70 -13.21
N ARG A 12 0.03 6.19 -12.38
CA ARG A 12 0.98 7.25 -12.75
C ARG A 12 1.97 6.81 -13.82
N GLU A 13 2.49 5.59 -13.72
CA GLU A 13 3.36 4.99 -14.74
C GLU A 13 2.65 4.87 -16.10
N GLU A 14 1.33 4.71 -16.09
CA GLU A 14 0.48 4.64 -17.27
C GLU A 14 -0.07 5.99 -17.73
N GLY A 15 0.20 7.08 -16.99
CA GLY A 15 -0.37 8.40 -17.26
C GLY A 15 -1.89 8.46 -17.08
N LEU A 16 -2.45 7.63 -16.21
CA LEU A 16 -3.89 7.49 -15.98
C LEU A 16 -4.35 8.24 -14.72
N PRO A 17 -5.59 8.77 -14.72
CA PRO A 17 -6.17 9.43 -13.55
C PRO A 17 -6.61 8.42 -12.48
N LEU A 18 -6.81 8.92 -11.25
CA LEU A 18 -7.29 8.13 -10.10
C LEU A 18 -8.65 7.46 -10.35
N THR A 19 -9.47 7.98 -11.28
CA THR A 19 -10.77 7.40 -11.66
C THR A 19 -10.67 5.99 -12.24
N ASN A 20 -9.48 5.55 -12.65
CA ASN A 20 -9.22 4.18 -13.09
C ASN A 20 -9.00 3.20 -11.92
N LEU A 21 -8.92 3.67 -10.67
CA LEU A 21 -8.94 2.84 -9.47
C LEU A 21 -10.38 2.53 -9.06
N LEU A 22 -10.85 1.32 -9.37
CA LEU A 22 -12.23 0.90 -9.07
C LEU A 22 -12.44 0.62 -7.58
N PHE A 23 -11.42 0.09 -6.92
CA PHE A 23 -11.47 -0.28 -5.51
C PHE A 23 -10.07 -0.38 -4.93
N SER A 24 -9.91 0.00 -3.66
CA SER A 24 -8.72 -0.27 -2.85
C SER A 24 -9.14 -0.52 -1.39
N GLY A 25 -8.83 -1.70 -0.86
CA GLY A 25 -9.23 -2.08 0.49
C GLY A 25 -8.73 -3.47 0.89
N GLY A 26 -8.41 -3.67 2.18
CA GLY A 26 -8.02 -4.98 2.71
C GLY A 26 -6.77 -5.60 2.07
N GLY A 27 -5.89 -4.81 1.46
CA GLY A 27 -4.74 -5.31 0.71
C GLY A 27 -5.03 -5.69 -0.75
N HIS A 28 -6.26 -5.49 -1.22
CA HIS A 28 -6.67 -5.69 -2.60
C HIS A 28 -6.93 -4.36 -3.30
N PHE A 29 -6.70 -4.32 -4.60
CA PHE A 29 -7.10 -3.21 -5.46
C PHE A 29 -7.48 -3.72 -6.85
N TYR A 30 -8.29 -2.95 -7.57
CA TYR A 30 -8.70 -3.24 -8.95
C TYR A 30 -8.53 -1.99 -9.81
N LEU A 31 -7.87 -2.14 -10.95
CA LEU A 31 -7.57 -1.06 -11.90
C LEU A 31 -8.19 -1.37 -13.26
N LEU A 32 -8.70 -0.34 -13.94
CA LEU A 32 -8.93 -0.39 -15.39
C LEU A 32 -7.74 0.24 -16.10
N LEU A 33 -7.00 -0.57 -16.87
CA LEU A 33 -5.80 -0.15 -17.60
C LEU A 33 -5.96 -0.42 -19.10
N PRO A 34 -5.27 0.33 -19.97
CA PRO A 34 -5.18 0.02 -21.40
C PRO A 34 -4.63 -1.40 -21.64
N GLU A 35 -5.11 -2.07 -22.69
CA GLU A 35 -4.70 -3.44 -23.04
C GLU A 35 -3.18 -3.61 -23.18
N LYS A 36 -2.48 -2.59 -23.73
CA LYS A 36 -1.00 -2.54 -23.81
C LYS A 36 -0.27 -2.72 -22.48
N PHE A 37 -0.96 -2.60 -21.33
CA PHE A 37 -0.37 -2.89 -20.03
C PHE A 37 -0.08 -4.38 -19.86
N LEU A 38 -0.79 -5.28 -20.55
CA LEU A 38 -0.56 -6.72 -20.49
C LEU A 38 0.89 -7.08 -20.86
N GLU A 39 1.49 -6.36 -21.82
CA GLU A 39 2.88 -6.55 -22.25
C GLU A 39 3.90 -6.21 -21.13
N ARG A 40 3.52 -5.36 -20.18
CA ARG A 40 4.37 -4.91 -19.07
C ARG A 40 3.97 -5.51 -17.72
N LEU A 41 2.91 -6.32 -17.69
CA LEU A 41 2.36 -6.88 -16.44
C LEU A 41 3.43 -7.65 -15.65
N GLU A 42 4.16 -8.53 -16.33
CA GLU A 42 5.19 -9.35 -15.70
C GLU A 42 6.39 -8.51 -15.24
N GLU A 43 6.83 -7.54 -16.05
CA GLU A 43 7.87 -6.60 -15.66
C GLU A 43 7.50 -5.84 -14.37
N ARG A 44 6.27 -5.30 -14.30
CA ARG A 44 5.79 -4.59 -13.10
C ARG A 44 5.66 -5.52 -11.90
N ARG A 45 5.21 -6.75 -12.12
CA ARG A 45 5.12 -7.78 -11.08
C ARG A 45 6.50 -8.08 -10.50
N ILE A 46 7.52 -8.29 -11.33
CA ILE A 46 8.90 -8.53 -10.89
C ILE A 46 9.45 -7.31 -10.13
N GLN A 47 9.27 -6.10 -10.69
CA GLN A 47 9.75 -4.87 -10.08
C GLN A 47 9.18 -4.66 -8.67
N LEU A 48 7.86 -4.79 -8.52
CA LEU A 48 7.18 -4.60 -7.24
C LEU A 48 7.49 -5.72 -6.25
N ASN A 49 7.55 -6.97 -6.69
CA ASN A 49 7.89 -8.07 -5.78
C ASN A 49 9.36 -8.02 -5.34
N ARG A 50 10.29 -7.56 -6.17
CA ARG A 50 11.68 -7.31 -5.74
C ARG A 50 11.73 -6.25 -4.64
N LEU A 51 11.02 -5.15 -4.83
CA LEU A 51 10.91 -4.07 -3.83
C LEU A 51 10.40 -4.64 -2.49
N LEU A 52 9.31 -5.41 -2.53
CA LEU A 52 8.73 -6.01 -1.33
C LEU A 52 9.63 -7.09 -0.73
N TRP A 53 10.34 -7.85 -1.55
CA TRP A 53 11.32 -8.84 -1.10
C TRP A 53 12.44 -8.18 -0.30
N GLU A 54 13.06 -7.13 -0.83
CA GLU A 54 14.11 -6.38 -0.15
C GLU A 54 13.63 -5.74 1.15
N ALA A 55 12.45 -5.13 1.13
CA ALA A 55 11.87 -4.48 2.31
C ALA A 55 11.40 -5.48 3.38
N HIS A 56 10.77 -6.57 2.96
CA HIS A 56 10.02 -7.49 3.84
C HIS A 56 10.68 -8.85 4.05
N TYR A 57 11.78 -9.15 3.37
CA TYR A 57 12.53 -10.42 3.43
C TYR A 57 11.59 -11.59 3.11
N GLY A 58 10.84 -11.47 2.01
CA GLY A 58 9.90 -12.49 1.54
C GLY A 58 8.59 -12.64 2.32
N ARG A 59 8.42 -11.92 3.43
CA ARG A 59 7.19 -12.00 4.25
C ARG A 59 5.98 -11.34 3.60
N LEU A 60 6.20 -10.50 2.59
CA LEU A 60 5.17 -9.80 1.85
C LEU A 60 5.45 -9.94 0.35
N SER A 61 4.40 -10.23 -0.41
CA SER A 61 4.42 -10.32 -1.87
C SER A 61 3.15 -9.69 -2.42
N LEU A 62 3.22 -9.25 -3.67
CA LEU A 62 2.12 -8.68 -4.42
C LEU A 62 1.72 -9.63 -5.55
N ILE A 63 0.44 -9.96 -5.63
CA ILE A 63 -0.12 -10.70 -6.75
C ILE A 63 -0.79 -9.70 -7.66
N LEU A 64 -0.35 -9.68 -8.93
CA LEU A 64 -0.86 -8.78 -9.94
C LEU A 64 -1.30 -9.62 -11.14
N SER A 65 -2.61 -9.68 -11.38
CA SER A 65 -3.22 -10.46 -12.45
C SER A 65 -4.14 -9.55 -13.27
N ALA A 66 -4.30 -9.86 -14.55
CA ALA A 66 -5.13 -9.08 -15.46
C ALA A 66 -5.85 -9.99 -16.45
N VAL A 67 -7.01 -9.53 -16.91
CA VAL A 67 -7.82 -10.14 -17.97
C VAL A 67 -8.18 -9.02 -18.95
N PRO A 68 -8.04 -9.23 -20.28
CA PRO A 68 -8.46 -8.24 -21.26
C PRO A 68 -9.98 -8.06 -21.22
N LEU A 69 -10.42 -6.83 -21.44
CA LEU A 69 -11.84 -6.48 -21.51
C LEU A 69 -12.13 -5.84 -22.86
N THR A 70 -13.28 -6.18 -23.43
CA THR A 70 -13.86 -5.54 -24.60
C THR A 70 -15.10 -4.74 -24.20
N TYR A 71 -15.60 -3.90 -25.11
CA TYR A 71 -16.85 -3.18 -24.87
C TYR A 71 -18.03 -4.11 -24.56
N ALA A 72 -18.06 -5.30 -25.16
CA ALA A 72 -19.11 -6.28 -24.95
C ALA A 72 -19.11 -6.85 -23.51
N ASP A 73 -17.99 -6.75 -22.79
CA ASP A 73 -17.91 -7.24 -21.41
C ASP A 73 -18.56 -6.29 -20.39
N PHE A 74 -18.96 -5.08 -20.78
CA PHE A 74 -19.56 -4.08 -19.88
C PHE A 74 -21.08 -4.23 -19.69
N ASP A 75 -21.61 -5.45 -19.81
CA ASP A 75 -22.91 -5.83 -19.27
C ASP A 75 -22.75 -6.58 -17.94
N ARG A 76 -23.86 -6.72 -17.20
CA ARG A 76 -23.83 -7.26 -15.83
C ARG A 76 -23.31 -8.69 -15.76
N GLU A 77 -23.67 -9.54 -16.71
CA GLU A 77 -23.33 -10.97 -16.68
C GLU A 77 -21.89 -11.19 -17.15
N SER A 78 -21.52 -10.57 -18.28
CA SER A 78 -20.17 -10.69 -18.83
C SER A 78 -19.11 -10.11 -17.89
N PHE A 79 -19.36 -8.94 -17.29
CA PHE A 79 -18.41 -8.32 -16.37
C PHE A 79 -18.17 -9.17 -15.12
N ALA A 80 -19.23 -9.78 -14.58
CA ALA A 80 -19.12 -10.70 -13.44
C ALA A 80 -18.29 -11.93 -13.80
N GLY A 81 -18.44 -12.46 -15.02
CA GLY A 81 -17.62 -13.55 -15.53
C GLY A 81 -16.12 -13.18 -15.62
N ARG A 82 -15.80 -12.02 -16.21
CA ARG A 82 -14.42 -11.50 -16.27
C ARG A 82 -13.82 -11.26 -14.89
N TRP A 83 -14.63 -10.81 -13.93
CA TRP A 83 -14.20 -10.62 -12.55
C TRP A 83 -13.84 -11.96 -11.87
N GLN A 84 -14.66 -13.00 -12.07
CA GLN A 84 -14.35 -14.34 -11.56
C GLN A 84 -13.09 -14.91 -12.21
N GLU A 85 -12.89 -14.67 -13.50
CA GLU A 85 -11.71 -15.11 -14.25
C GLU A 85 -10.41 -14.51 -13.66
N VAL A 86 -10.37 -13.19 -13.43
CA VAL A 86 -9.19 -12.56 -12.82
C VAL A 86 -8.96 -13.02 -11.37
N GLU A 87 -10.03 -13.32 -10.62
CA GLU A 87 -9.90 -13.91 -9.29
C GLU A 87 -9.30 -15.32 -9.32
N LEU A 88 -9.70 -16.16 -10.28
CA LEU A 88 -9.15 -17.51 -10.46
C LEU A 88 -7.66 -17.45 -10.79
N ILE A 89 -7.27 -16.63 -11.77
CA ILE A 89 -5.86 -16.39 -12.11
C ILE A 89 -5.10 -15.90 -10.87
N SER A 90 -5.67 -14.95 -10.12
CA SER A 90 -5.06 -14.45 -8.88
C SER A 90 -4.89 -15.53 -7.81
N ARG A 91 -5.78 -16.53 -7.74
CA ARG A 91 -5.63 -17.67 -6.80
C ARG A 91 -4.52 -18.61 -7.22
N GLU A 92 -4.38 -18.87 -8.52
CA GLU A 92 -3.29 -19.69 -9.05
C GLU A 92 -1.92 -19.02 -8.83
N GLU A 93 -1.83 -17.72 -9.12
CA GLU A 93 -0.60 -16.94 -8.90
C GLU A 93 -0.22 -16.86 -7.41
N LYS A 94 -1.20 -16.90 -6.49
CA LYS A 94 -0.93 -16.98 -5.05
C LYS A 94 -0.20 -18.27 -4.64
N LEU A 95 -0.22 -19.32 -5.45
CA LEU A 95 0.54 -20.55 -5.17
C LEU A 95 2.02 -20.42 -5.59
N LYS A 96 2.35 -19.37 -6.33
CA LYS A 96 3.64 -19.15 -7.01
C LYS A 96 4.24 -17.76 -6.69
N LYS A 97 4.01 -17.26 -5.47
CA LYS A 97 4.21 -15.83 -5.07
C LYS A 97 5.61 -15.25 -5.32
N LEU A 98 6.59 -16.09 -5.62
CA LEU A 98 8.00 -15.72 -5.79
C LEU A 98 8.61 -16.35 -7.05
N ASP A 99 7.82 -17.05 -7.88
CA ASP A 99 8.31 -17.73 -9.08
C ASP A 99 8.99 -16.74 -10.04
N ALA A 100 8.35 -15.59 -10.23
CA ALA A 100 8.87 -14.49 -11.04
C ALA A 100 10.22 -13.93 -10.53
N LEU A 101 10.55 -14.12 -9.25
CA LEU A 101 11.83 -13.69 -8.68
C LEU A 101 12.89 -14.80 -8.69
N PHE A 102 12.50 -16.08 -8.77
CA PHE A 102 13.44 -17.20 -8.70
C PHE A 102 14.36 -17.30 -9.91
N ALA A 103 13.89 -16.98 -11.12
CA ALA A 103 14.66 -17.15 -12.35
C ALA A 103 15.99 -16.37 -12.33
N ASP A 104 15.96 -15.13 -11.82
CA ASP A 104 17.12 -14.23 -11.85
C ASP A 104 17.76 -14.00 -10.47
N HIS A 105 17.10 -14.40 -9.37
CA HIS A 105 17.52 -14.09 -7.99
C HIS A 105 17.55 -15.29 -7.05
N TYR A 106 17.65 -16.51 -7.58
CA TYR A 106 17.70 -17.75 -6.80
C TYR A 106 18.67 -17.67 -5.61
N GLU A 107 19.93 -17.30 -5.85
CA GLU A 107 20.93 -17.17 -4.78
C GLU A 107 20.55 -16.09 -3.77
N GLN A 108 20.10 -14.91 -4.22
CA GLN A 108 19.70 -13.84 -3.29
C GLN A 108 18.52 -14.21 -2.39
N ILE A 109 17.68 -15.15 -2.83
CA ILE A 109 16.49 -15.61 -2.11
C ILE A 109 16.80 -16.77 -1.18
N PHE A 110 17.54 -17.77 -1.66
CA PHE A 110 17.80 -19.02 -0.93
C PHE A 110 19.15 -19.05 -0.22
N SER A 111 20.02 -18.05 -0.42
CA SER A 111 21.25 -17.93 0.38
C SER A 111 20.91 -17.56 1.82
N PRO A 112 21.62 -18.14 2.81
CA PRO A 112 21.52 -17.73 4.19
C PRO A 112 21.82 -16.23 4.32
N ARG A 113 20.80 -15.44 4.68
CA ARG A 113 20.97 -14.03 5.04
C ARG A 113 21.14 -13.93 6.54
N TRP A 114 22.31 -14.30 7.04
CA TRP A 114 22.68 -14.08 8.44
C TRP A 114 23.87 -13.11 8.52
N GLU A 115 23.54 -11.84 8.70
CA GLU A 115 24.50 -10.77 8.93
C GLU A 115 24.08 -10.06 10.22
N GLY A 116 24.55 -10.58 11.36
CA GLY A 116 24.28 -9.99 12.67
C GLY A 116 24.67 -10.91 13.82
N GLU A 117 24.75 -10.33 15.01
CA GLU A 117 25.14 -11.03 16.24
C GLU A 117 23.91 -11.50 17.04
N GLN A 118 22.75 -10.87 16.81
CA GLN A 118 21.48 -11.20 17.45
C GLN A 118 20.29 -10.93 16.50
N VAL A 119 19.06 -11.11 17.00
CA VAL A 119 17.82 -10.93 16.23
C VAL A 119 16.94 -9.84 16.80
N CYS A 120 16.26 -9.10 15.93
CA CYS A 120 15.24 -8.13 16.30
C CYS A 120 14.10 -8.81 17.07
N THR A 121 13.73 -8.26 18.22
CA THR A 121 12.66 -8.82 19.08
C THR A 121 11.27 -8.84 18.43
N VAL A 122 11.03 -7.97 17.44
CA VAL A 122 9.74 -7.83 16.75
C VAL A 122 9.65 -8.71 15.50
N CYS A 123 10.62 -8.55 14.57
CA CYS A 123 10.55 -9.21 13.26
C CYS A 123 11.60 -10.29 13.05
N GLN A 124 12.43 -10.62 14.05
CA GLN A 124 13.40 -11.72 13.99
C GLN A 124 14.42 -11.62 12.85
N ARG A 125 14.68 -10.41 12.33
CA ARG A 125 15.80 -10.17 11.40
C ARG A 125 17.10 -9.99 12.17
N ALA A 126 18.22 -10.31 11.54
CA ALA A 126 19.53 -10.05 12.09
C ALA A 126 19.73 -8.55 12.38
N VAL A 127 20.35 -8.26 13.52
CA VAL A 127 20.72 -6.91 13.99
C VAL A 127 22.09 -6.95 14.67
N ASN A 128 22.73 -5.79 14.83
CA ASN A 128 24.06 -5.70 15.44
C ASN A 128 24.01 -5.98 16.95
N ALA A 129 25.16 -6.28 17.57
CA ALA A 129 25.24 -6.39 19.02
C ALA A 129 24.82 -5.08 19.70
N GLY A 130 24.03 -5.20 20.77
CA GLY A 130 23.42 -4.08 21.50
C GLY A 130 22.12 -3.52 20.90
N GLU A 131 21.73 -3.89 19.68
CA GLU A 131 20.46 -3.49 19.08
C GLU A 131 19.31 -4.45 19.41
N GLU A 132 18.23 -3.96 20.01
CA GLU A 132 17.03 -4.77 20.29
C GLU A 132 16.10 -4.88 19.07
N LYS A 133 16.02 -3.81 18.26
CA LYS A 133 15.10 -3.70 17.12
C LYS A 133 15.83 -3.28 15.86
N CYS A 134 15.43 -3.86 14.72
CA CYS A 134 15.93 -3.41 13.44
C CYS A 134 15.37 -2.02 13.09
N SER A 135 16.08 -1.31 12.21
CA SER A 135 15.68 0.01 11.70
C SER A 135 14.27 0.04 11.10
N PHE A 136 13.82 -1.07 10.50
CA PHE A 136 12.48 -1.17 9.92
C PHE A 136 11.38 -1.18 11.01
N CYS A 137 11.56 -1.99 12.06
CA CYS A 137 10.62 -2.05 13.19
C CYS A 137 10.62 -0.75 14.00
N ALA A 138 11.80 -0.17 14.25
CA ALA A 138 11.91 1.14 14.88
C ALA A 138 11.21 2.25 14.05
N GLY A 139 11.25 2.15 12.72
CA GLY A 139 10.51 3.04 11.82
C GLY A 139 8.99 2.94 11.98
N PHE A 140 8.45 1.72 12.12
CA PHE A 140 7.02 1.55 12.38
C PHE A 140 6.58 2.12 13.72
N GLU A 141 7.43 2.07 14.75
CA GLU A 141 7.13 2.68 16.05
C GLU A 141 7.01 4.20 15.94
N LYS A 142 7.96 4.83 15.22
CA LYS A 142 7.89 6.27 14.92
C LYS A 142 6.64 6.64 14.14
N TRP A 143 6.26 5.82 13.16
CA TRP A 143 5.01 6.01 12.40
C TRP A 143 3.77 5.87 13.29
N GLY A 144 3.75 4.88 14.19
CA GLY A 144 2.65 4.71 15.16
C GLY A 144 2.52 5.89 16.11
N GLU A 145 3.64 6.42 16.60
CA GLU A 145 3.66 7.62 17.43
C GLU A 145 3.17 8.86 16.67
N ALA A 146 3.63 9.04 15.42
CA ALA A 146 3.21 10.14 14.57
C ALA A 146 1.72 10.07 14.23
N LEU A 147 1.19 8.88 13.95
CA LEU A 147 -0.24 8.64 13.70
C LEU A 147 -1.14 9.10 14.86
N ILE A 148 -0.66 8.98 16.10
CA ILE A 148 -1.40 9.43 17.29
C ILE A 148 -1.29 10.95 17.46
N LYS A 149 -0.09 11.50 17.24
CA LYS A 149 0.22 12.90 17.58
C LYS A 149 -0.15 13.90 16.49
N GLN A 150 -0.21 13.48 15.23
CA GLN A 150 -0.34 14.36 14.10
C GLN A 150 -1.74 14.26 13.47
N PRO A 151 -2.44 15.39 13.23
CA PRO A 151 -3.79 15.39 12.68
C PRO A 151 -3.86 15.19 11.16
N TYR A 152 -2.73 15.27 10.45
CA TYR A 152 -2.70 15.11 8.99
C TYR A 152 -1.74 14.02 8.54
N LEU A 153 -2.14 13.30 7.51
CA LEU A 153 -1.29 12.42 6.70
C LEU A 153 -1.11 13.09 5.33
N VAL A 154 0.13 13.14 4.85
CA VAL A 154 0.48 13.73 3.56
C VAL A 154 1.02 12.66 2.65
N LYS A 155 0.55 12.66 1.39
CA LYS A 155 1.06 11.85 0.30
C LYS A 155 1.57 12.76 -0.81
N ARG A 156 2.88 12.79 -1.02
CA ARG A 156 3.53 13.63 -2.02
C ARG A 156 4.20 12.77 -3.08
N TRP A 157 3.91 13.05 -4.35
CA TRP A 157 4.49 12.33 -5.48
C TRP A 157 5.61 13.14 -6.11
N GLU A 158 6.79 12.53 -6.22
CA GLU A 158 7.95 13.13 -6.89
C GLU A 158 7.82 12.97 -8.41
N ARG A 159 8.26 13.97 -9.18
CA ARG A 159 8.23 13.92 -10.66
C ARG A 159 9.34 13.06 -11.24
N GLU A 160 10.48 13.00 -10.56
CA GLU A 160 11.65 12.24 -10.97
C GLU A 160 11.67 10.91 -10.21
N LYS A 161 11.96 9.83 -10.94
CA LYS A 161 12.21 8.53 -10.30
C LYS A 161 13.54 8.65 -9.54
N PRO A 162 13.63 8.12 -8.31
CA PRO A 162 14.90 8.11 -7.58
C PRO A 162 16.00 7.51 -8.46
N SER A 163 17.03 8.29 -8.77
CA SER A 163 18.18 7.85 -9.54
C SER A 163 18.95 6.81 -8.73
N ASP A 164 18.96 5.56 -9.20
CA ASP A 164 19.61 4.40 -8.57
C ASP A 164 19.20 4.13 -7.11
N TYR A 165 18.30 3.16 -6.92
CA TYR A 165 18.14 2.46 -5.64
C TYR A 165 19.38 1.60 -5.37
N LYS A 166 20.49 2.24 -5.01
CA LYS A 166 21.81 1.59 -4.85
C LYS A 166 22.05 0.98 -3.48
N TYR A 167 21.18 1.20 -2.48
CA TYR A 167 21.36 0.65 -1.13
C TYR A 167 20.01 0.32 -0.45
N GLY A 168 19.98 -0.84 0.22
CA GLY A 168 18.79 -1.60 0.62
C GLY A 168 17.69 -0.87 1.41
N ILE A 169 16.49 -1.46 1.32
CA ILE A 169 15.26 -0.95 1.93
C ILE A 169 15.19 -1.36 3.40
N ASN A 170 15.77 -0.52 4.25
CA ASN A 170 15.87 -0.76 5.69
C ASN A 170 14.92 0.10 6.54
N HIS A 171 14.03 0.89 5.93
CA HIS A 171 13.03 1.72 6.65
C HIS A 171 11.69 1.73 5.89
N PRO A 172 10.52 1.80 6.57
CA PRO A 172 9.21 1.77 5.91
C PRO A 172 9.02 2.89 4.87
N GLU A 173 9.49 4.10 5.17
CA GLU A 173 9.42 5.26 4.25
C GLU A 173 10.16 5.02 2.93
N LYS A 174 11.25 4.25 2.97
CA LYS A 174 12.01 3.92 1.75
C LYS A 174 11.23 3.01 0.80
N VAL A 175 10.22 2.28 1.29
CA VAL A 175 9.33 1.50 0.40
C VAL A 175 8.52 2.45 -0.47
N PHE A 176 7.91 3.47 0.14
CA PHE A 176 7.12 4.47 -0.57
C PHE A 176 8.01 5.31 -1.49
N LYS A 177 9.18 5.73 -0.99
CA LYS A 177 10.12 6.54 -1.78
C LYS A 177 10.58 5.82 -3.05
N ALA A 178 10.69 4.49 -3.02
CA ALA A 178 11.03 3.70 -4.20
C ALA A 178 9.96 3.74 -5.29
N LEU A 179 8.71 4.00 -4.88
CA LEU A 179 7.58 4.25 -5.75
C LEU A 179 7.43 5.75 -6.09
N SER A 180 8.48 6.57 -5.88
CA SER A 180 8.45 8.03 -6.07
C SER A 180 7.35 8.72 -5.25
N CYS A 181 7.06 8.16 -4.07
CA CYS A 181 6.00 8.62 -3.18
C CYS A 181 6.54 8.84 -1.78
N GLU A 182 6.38 10.04 -1.23
CA GLU A 182 6.60 10.30 0.17
C GLU A 182 5.28 10.23 0.93
N VAL A 183 5.28 9.50 2.03
CA VAL A 183 4.15 9.41 2.94
C VAL A 183 4.63 9.77 4.34
N PHE A 184 4.05 10.81 4.92
CA PHE A 184 4.45 11.31 6.23
C PHE A 184 3.30 11.98 6.96
N PHE A 185 3.46 12.16 8.27
CA PHE A 185 2.48 12.84 9.10
C PHE A 185 2.89 14.28 9.39
N SER A 186 1.92 15.19 9.51
CA SER A 186 2.16 16.62 9.71
C SER A 186 1.19 17.23 10.74
N GLY A 187 1.68 18.24 11.45
CA GLY A 187 0.90 19.05 12.40
C GLY A 187 -0.05 20.05 11.73
N LYS A 188 0.21 20.37 10.45
CA LYS A 188 -0.54 21.34 9.66
C LYS A 188 -0.73 20.83 8.22
N PRO A 189 -1.76 21.31 7.50
CA PRO A 189 -1.88 21.03 6.08
C PRO A 189 -0.67 21.55 5.32
N VAL A 190 -0.35 20.88 4.22
CA VAL A 190 0.73 21.27 3.31
C VAL A 190 0.18 21.42 1.90
N ASN A 191 0.71 22.40 1.17
CA ASN A 191 0.28 22.71 -0.20
C ASN A 191 0.97 21.83 -1.25
N ASP A 192 2.03 21.12 -0.87
CA ASP A 192 2.84 20.28 -1.75
C ASP A 192 2.54 18.79 -1.48
N GLY A 193 1.52 18.27 -2.17
CA GLY A 193 1.02 16.90 -2.02
C GLY A 193 -0.47 16.86 -1.69
N LEU A 194 -1.00 15.64 -1.52
CA LEU A 194 -2.36 15.40 -1.03
C LEU A 194 -2.35 15.28 0.48
N THR A 195 -3.03 16.21 1.15
CA THR A 195 -3.20 16.26 2.60
C THR A 195 -4.53 15.61 3.01
N TYR A 196 -4.46 14.59 3.85
CA TYR A 196 -5.61 13.91 4.44
C TYR A 196 -5.73 14.27 5.93
N ALA A 197 -6.91 14.74 6.34
CA ALA A 197 -7.25 14.85 7.76
C ALA A 197 -7.49 13.44 8.34
N VAL A 198 -6.76 13.09 9.41
CA VAL A 198 -6.84 11.76 10.03
C VAL A 198 -8.04 11.71 10.97
N ASN A 199 -8.95 10.77 10.75
CA ASN A 199 -10.15 10.54 11.57
C ASN A 199 -11.04 11.78 11.77
N ASN A 200 -10.99 12.74 10.84
CA ASN A 200 -11.76 13.97 10.91
C ASN A 200 -12.44 14.25 9.57
N MET A 201 -13.78 14.13 9.56
CA MET A 201 -14.61 14.36 8.37
C MET A 201 -14.82 15.85 8.04
N ASP A 202 -14.55 16.76 8.99
CA ASP A 202 -14.60 18.20 8.75
C ASP A 202 -13.25 18.70 8.19
N PHE A 203 -12.77 18.04 7.13
CA PHE A 203 -11.42 18.24 6.59
C PHE A 203 -11.29 19.56 5.81
N LEU A 204 -12.37 20.01 5.17
CA LEU A 204 -12.40 21.26 4.40
C LEU A 204 -12.16 22.48 5.30
N SER A 205 -12.80 22.53 6.47
CA SER A 205 -12.60 23.64 7.43
C SER A 205 -11.18 23.68 8.00
N LYS A 206 -10.49 22.53 7.94
CA LYS A 206 -9.11 22.34 8.42
C LYS A 206 -8.06 22.54 7.33
N GLY A 207 -8.46 22.85 6.09
CA GLY A 207 -7.56 23.09 4.97
C GLY A 207 -6.89 21.84 4.42
N ALA A 208 -7.46 20.65 4.63
CA ALA A 208 -7.01 19.41 4.01
C ALA A 208 -7.80 19.14 2.70
N ASP A 209 -7.24 18.31 1.83
CA ASP A 209 -7.84 17.95 0.53
C ASP A 209 -8.89 16.84 0.66
N ALA A 210 -8.69 15.96 1.63
CA ALA A 210 -9.57 14.82 1.92
C ALA A 210 -9.47 14.41 3.39
N TRP A 211 -10.20 13.36 3.78
CA TRP A 211 -10.04 12.71 5.08
C TRP A 211 -9.75 11.22 4.90
N ILE A 212 -9.10 10.63 5.91
CA ILE A 212 -8.81 9.20 5.95
C ILE A 212 -9.09 8.63 7.34
N PHE A 213 -9.68 7.44 7.38
CA PHE A 213 -9.79 6.68 8.62
C PHE A 213 -8.54 5.84 8.86
N LEU A 214 -7.87 6.03 9.98
CA LEU A 214 -6.71 5.24 10.40
C LEU A 214 -6.86 4.79 11.86
N PRO A 215 -6.74 3.49 12.17
CA PRO A 215 -6.77 3.03 13.55
C PRO A 215 -5.60 3.61 14.34
N ASN A 216 -5.88 4.50 15.28
CA ASN A 216 -4.87 5.20 16.08
C ASN A 216 -4.91 4.83 17.58
N HIS A 217 -5.80 3.91 17.98
CA HIS A 217 -5.88 3.41 19.35
C HIS A 217 -6.18 1.90 19.34
N THR A 218 -5.41 1.14 20.12
CA THR A 218 -5.74 -0.26 20.43
C THR A 218 -6.64 -0.28 21.67
N PRO A 219 -7.88 -0.82 21.57
CA PRO A 219 -8.74 -0.95 22.73
C PRO A 219 -8.15 -1.97 23.72
N LEU A 220 -7.59 -1.50 24.84
CA LEU A 220 -6.96 -2.35 25.87
C LEU A 220 -7.97 -3.05 26.80
N SER A 221 -9.27 -2.95 26.53
CA SER A 221 -10.32 -3.65 27.29
C SER A 221 -11.51 -4.03 26.40
N GLU A 222 -12.17 -5.16 26.68
CA GLU A 222 -13.38 -5.62 25.96
C GLU A 222 -14.50 -4.56 25.92
N LYS A 223 -14.56 -3.66 26.90
CA LYS A 223 -15.53 -2.56 26.98
C LYS A 223 -15.21 -1.36 26.08
N SER A 224 -14.09 -1.39 25.36
CA SER A 224 -13.66 -0.31 24.46
C SER A 224 -13.76 -0.66 22.97
N PHE A 225 -14.43 -1.78 22.63
CA PHE A 225 -14.86 -2.05 21.27
C PHE A 225 -15.90 -0.98 20.88
N PHE A 226 -15.48 -0.04 20.02
CA PHE A 226 -16.23 1.12 19.56
C PHE A 226 -16.59 2.15 20.65
N ARG A 227 -15.65 3.04 20.98
CA ARG A 227 -16.06 4.45 21.14
C ARG A 227 -16.47 4.92 19.75
N LYS A 228 -17.78 4.81 19.44
CA LYS A 228 -18.41 5.68 18.46
C LYS A 228 -18.07 7.11 18.90
N SER A 229 -17.02 7.71 18.35
CA SER A 229 -17.09 9.13 18.06
C SER A 229 -18.44 9.31 17.37
N LYS A 230 -19.28 10.21 17.88
CA LYS A 230 -20.61 10.45 17.33
C LYS A 230 -20.46 10.73 15.83
N ILE A 231 -20.59 9.69 15.02
CA ILE A 231 -20.97 9.80 13.62
C ILE A 231 -22.42 10.24 13.73
N LEU A 232 -22.62 11.57 13.80
CA LEU A 232 -23.90 12.19 13.55
C LEU A 232 -24.22 11.88 12.10
N TYR A 233 -24.90 10.75 11.86
CA TYR A 233 -25.69 10.61 10.65
C TYR A 233 -26.67 11.79 10.65
N PRO A 234 -26.68 12.65 9.61
CA PRO A 234 -27.76 13.62 9.46
C PRO A 234 -29.06 12.82 9.35
N SER A 235 -29.85 12.86 10.42
CA SER A 235 -31.22 12.36 10.46
C SER A 235 -32.07 13.22 9.55
N GLY A 236 -32.16 12.85 8.26
CA GLY A 236 -32.82 13.70 7.29
C GLY A 236 -32.91 13.14 5.87
N PHE A 237 -33.14 11.83 5.69
CA PHE A 237 -33.67 11.34 4.42
C PHE A 237 -35.14 10.95 4.64
N ARG A 238 -36.03 11.91 4.41
CA ARG A 238 -37.46 11.60 4.22
C ARG A 238 -37.56 10.77 2.94
N ARG A 239 -38.15 9.59 3.04
CA ARG A 239 -38.70 8.86 1.89
C ARG A 239 -39.79 9.74 1.29
N CYS A 240 -39.56 10.28 0.10
CA CYS A 240 -40.64 10.64 -0.81
C CYS A 240 -40.99 9.37 -1.58
N GLY A 241 -42.29 9.03 -1.57
CA GLY A 241 -42.84 7.82 -2.16
C GLY A 241 -42.97 7.88 -3.68
#